data_AF-A0A259U3L4-F1
#
_entry.id   AF-A0A259U3L4-F1
#
_cell.length_a   1.000
_cell.length_b   1.000
_cell.length_c   1.000
_cell.angle_alpha   90.00
_cell.angle_beta   90.00
_cell.angle_gamma   90.00
#
_symmetry.space_group_name_H-M   'P 1'
#
loop_
_entity.id
_entity.type
_entity.pdbx_description
1 polymer ?
#
loop_
_entity_poly.entity_id
_entity_poly.type
_entity_poly.pdbx_seq_one_letter_code
_entity_poly.pdbx_strand_id
1 'polypeptide(L)'
;MAQTLTWRYSLFAALWLVGVAALLWAGAQGDGYSTAVRGAQTSYPWAGVLTMGAILSGEVTFFYAMLRPESYRRSWGRALGAALAGVVLTVAFGLGLMHSPPHVYAHWLWVAGATVAFLALAVASAVRARMSPPLA
;
A
#
# COMPACT_ATOMS: atom_id res chain seq x y z
N MET A 1 21.39 -16.77 10.40
CA MET A 1 20.87 -16.59 9.03
C MET A 1 19.34 -16.64 8.94
N ALA A 2 18.63 -17.45 9.74
CA ALA A 2 17.16 -17.53 9.69
C ALA A 2 16.41 -16.26 10.18
N GLN A 3 16.92 -15.54 11.19
CA GLN A 3 16.25 -14.36 11.78
C GLN A 3 16.15 -13.14 10.86
N THR A 4 17.08 -12.96 9.91
CA THR A 4 17.04 -11.85 8.95
C THR A 4 16.09 -12.12 7.79
N LEU A 5 15.84 -13.40 7.50
CA LEU A 5 14.90 -13.84 6.49
C LEU A 5 13.48 -13.51 6.98
N THR A 6 13.11 -13.95 8.19
CA THR A 6 11.74 -13.87 8.73
C THR A 6 11.16 -12.47 8.79
N TRP A 7 11.86 -11.48 9.37
CA TRP A 7 11.26 -10.16 9.62
C TRP A 7 10.87 -9.40 8.33
N ARG A 8 11.58 -9.64 7.22
CA ARG A 8 11.35 -8.92 5.96
C ARG A 8 10.07 -9.37 5.26
N TYR A 9 9.76 -10.67 5.31
CA TYR A 9 8.45 -11.17 4.87
C TYR A 9 7.36 -10.73 5.84
N SER A 10 7.66 -10.69 7.14
CA SER A 10 6.71 -10.21 8.15
C SER A 10 6.27 -8.77 7.89
N LEU A 11 7.13 -7.90 7.34
CA LEU A 11 6.75 -6.52 7.00
C LEU A 11 5.69 -6.47 5.88
N PHE A 12 5.90 -7.20 4.77
CA PHE A 12 4.94 -7.21 3.67
C PHE A 12 3.67 -7.98 4.03
N ALA A 13 3.78 -9.04 4.83
CA ALA A 13 2.63 -9.72 5.40
C ALA A 13 1.83 -8.80 6.34
N ALA A 14 2.50 -8.02 7.19
CA ALA A 14 1.85 -7.03 8.05
C ALA A 14 1.19 -5.93 7.22
N LEU A 15 1.86 -5.42 6.19
CA LEU A 15 1.30 -4.42 5.28
C LEU A 15 0.03 -4.94 4.60
N TRP A 16 0.05 -6.20 4.14
CA TRP A 16 -1.12 -6.87 3.57
C TRP A 16 -2.24 -7.04 4.60
N LEU A 17 -1.94 -7.54 5.80
CA LEU A 17 -2.92 -7.75 6.87
C LEU A 17 -3.58 -6.44 7.29
N VAL A 18 -2.81 -5.35 7.43
CA VAL A 18 -3.35 -4.01 7.72
C VAL A 18 -4.28 -3.54 6.61
N GLY A 19 -3.90 -3.78 5.35
CA GLY A 19 -4.73 -3.46 4.19
C GLY A 19 -6.06 -4.22 4.19
N VAL A 20 -6.00 -5.54 4.33
CA VAL A 20 -7.20 -6.40 4.39
C VAL A 20 -8.10 -6.02 5.57
N ALA A 21 -7.53 -5.80 6.76
CA ALA A 21 -8.29 -5.37 7.93
C ALA A 21 -8.96 -4.01 7.70
N ALA A 22 -8.27 -3.05 7.08
CA ALA A 22 -8.82 -1.74 6.73
C ALA A 22 -9.98 -1.85 5.74
N LEU A 23 -9.85 -2.69 4.70
CA LEU A 23 -10.91 -2.97 3.74
C LEU A 23 -12.13 -3.58 4.42
N LEU A 24 -11.93 -4.58 5.27
CA LEU A 24 -13.00 -5.29 5.95
C LEU A 24 -13.76 -4.35 6.89
N TRP A 25 -13.03 -3.58 7.68
CA TRP A 25 -13.58 -2.57 8.58
C TRP A 25 -14.32 -1.47 7.82
N ALA A 26 -13.75 -0.95 6.74
CA ALA A 26 -14.37 0.08 5.93
C ALA A 26 -15.62 -0.42 5.20
N GLY A 27 -15.67 -1.68 4.77
CA GLY A 27 -16.87 -2.30 4.21
C GLY A 27 -18.05 -2.35 5.18
N ALA A 28 -17.80 -2.33 6.49
CA ALA A 28 -18.83 -2.31 7.51
C ALA A 28 -19.36 -0.88 7.79
N GLN A 29 -18.70 0.15 7.25
CA GLN A 29 -19.15 1.53 7.39
C GLN A 29 -20.27 1.82 6.40
N GLY A 30 -21.19 2.70 6.81
CA GLY A 30 -22.27 3.16 5.95
C GLY A 30 -21.72 3.93 4.75
N ASP A 31 -22.23 3.61 3.56
CA ASP A 31 -21.97 4.38 2.35
C ASP A 31 -22.93 5.59 2.34
N GLY A 32 -22.39 6.75 2.72
CA GLY A 32 -23.15 8.00 2.75
C GLY A 32 -23.67 8.43 1.38
N TYR A 33 -22.93 8.13 0.30
CA TYR A 33 -23.37 8.44 -1.06
C TYR A 33 -24.51 7.51 -1.49
N SER A 34 -24.38 6.21 -1.25
CA SER A 34 -25.45 5.24 -1.52
C SER A 34 -26.72 5.58 -0.73
N THR A 35 -26.57 5.96 0.53
CA THR A 35 -27.69 6.39 1.38
C THR A 35 -28.35 7.65 0.83
N ALA A 36 -27.57 8.65 0.43
CA ALA A 36 -28.09 9.91 -0.11
C ALA A 36 -28.78 9.76 -1.47
N VAL A 37 -28.27 8.87 -2.34
CA VAL A 37 -28.78 8.71 -3.71
C VAL A 37 -29.86 7.63 -3.83
N ARG A 38 -29.71 6.53 -3.09
CA ARG A 38 -30.60 5.35 -3.17
C ARG A 38 -31.57 5.23 -2.01
N GLY A 39 -31.46 6.09 -0.99
CA GLY A 39 -32.35 6.12 0.17
C GLY A 39 -32.26 4.91 1.08
N ALA A 40 -31.28 4.03 0.89
CA ALA A 40 -31.09 2.81 1.67
C ALA A 40 -29.62 2.46 1.81
N GLN A 41 -29.26 1.92 2.96
CA GLN A 41 -27.94 1.36 3.19
C GLN A 41 -27.90 -0.05 2.56
N THR A 42 -26.91 -0.28 1.71
CA THR A 42 -26.72 -1.59 1.08
C THR A 42 -26.15 -2.58 2.07
N SER A 43 -26.49 -3.87 1.91
CA SER A 43 -25.81 -4.96 2.60
C SER A 43 -24.29 -4.86 2.42
N TYR A 44 -23.53 -5.48 3.33
CA TYR A 44 -22.07 -5.46 3.28
C TYR A 44 -21.53 -5.72 1.85
N PRO A 45 -20.66 -4.86 1.29
CA PRO A 45 -20.31 -4.86 -0.12
C PRO A 45 -19.23 -5.91 -0.44
N TRP A 46 -19.54 -7.19 -0.26
CA TRP A 46 -18.60 -8.30 -0.42
C TRP A 46 -17.86 -8.27 -1.76
N ALA A 47 -18.58 -8.07 -2.87
CA ALA A 47 -17.97 -8.03 -4.19
C ALA A 47 -16.91 -6.92 -4.33
N GLY A 48 -17.20 -5.70 -3.84
CA GLY A 48 -16.26 -4.59 -3.86
C GLY A 48 -15.05 -4.81 -2.93
N VAL A 49 -15.31 -5.30 -1.72
CA VAL A 49 -14.26 -5.62 -0.73
C VAL A 49 -13.31 -6.71 -1.23
N LEU A 50 -13.85 -7.80 -1.81
CA LEU A 50 -13.04 -8.88 -2.39
C LEU A 50 -12.25 -8.41 -3.62
N THR A 51 -12.85 -7.57 -4.47
CA THR A 51 -12.16 -6.99 -5.64
C THR A 51 -10.98 -6.12 -5.19
N MET A 52 -11.20 -5.21 -4.23
CA MET A 52 -10.11 -4.40 -3.68
C MET A 52 -9.09 -5.23 -2.92
N GLY A 53 -9.51 -6.31 -2.25
CA GLY A 53 -8.60 -7.26 -1.62
C GLY A 53 -7.67 -7.95 -2.62
N ALA A 54 -8.20 -8.34 -3.78
CA ALA A 54 -7.40 -8.92 -4.87
C ALA A 54 -6.42 -7.91 -5.46
N ILE A 55 -6.86 -6.67 -5.72
CA ILE A 55 -6.01 -5.56 -6.18
C ILE A 55 -4.88 -5.30 -5.17
N LEU A 56 -5.22 -5.13 -3.89
CA LEU A 56 -4.26 -4.90 -2.82
C LEU A 56 -3.23 -6.04 -2.71
N SER A 57 -3.68 -7.29 -2.86
CA SER A 57 -2.77 -8.46 -2.88
C SER A 57 -1.80 -8.40 -4.06
N GLY A 58 -2.28 -7.98 -5.23
CA GLY A 58 -1.45 -7.73 -6.41
C GLY A 58 -0.44 -6.61 -6.17
N GLU A 59 -0.85 -5.49 -5.58
CA GLU A 59 0.03 -4.34 -5.27
C GLU A 59 1.10 -4.70 -4.25
N VAL A 60 0.76 -5.42 -3.17
CA VAL A 60 1.74 -5.93 -2.20
C VAL A 60 2.76 -6.83 -2.89
N THR A 61 2.31 -7.74 -3.74
CA THR A 61 3.19 -8.65 -4.49
C THR A 61 4.09 -7.88 -5.46
N PHE A 62 3.53 -6.88 -6.14
CA PHE A 62 4.25 -5.99 -7.03
C PHE A 62 5.35 -5.20 -6.30
N PHE A 63 5.02 -4.56 -5.17
CA PHE A 63 5.99 -3.84 -4.35
C PHE A 63 7.05 -4.77 -3.77
N TYR A 64 6.66 -5.98 -3.33
CA TYR A 64 7.59 -7.00 -2.88
C TYR A 64 8.59 -7.35 -3.99
N ALA A 65 8.11 -7.61 -5.21
CA ALA A 65 8.93 -7.95 -6.36
C ALA A 65 9.85 -6.80 -6.80
N MET A 66 9.41 -5.55 -6.63
CA MET A 66 10.21 -4.37 -6.96
C MET A 66 11.32 -4.13 -5.91
N LEU A 67 10.96 -4.20 -4.63
CA LEU A 67 11.91 -4.02 -3.52
C LEU A 67 12.80 -5.24 -3.28
N ARG A 68 12.43 -6.45 -3.75
CA ARG A 68 13.05 -7.78 -3.47
C ARG A 68 13.78 -7.76 -2.13
N PRO A 69 13.03 -7.76 -1.02
CA PRO A 69 13.60 -7.51 0.29
C PRO A 69 14.72 -8.49 0.65
N GLU A 70 14.73 -9.70 0.09
CA GLU A 70 15.82 -10.69 0.22
C GLU A 70 17.20 -10.12 -0.17
N SER A 71 17.28 -9.43 -1.31
CA SER A 71 18.52 -8.85 -1.83
C SER A 71 18.63 -7.34 -1.58
N TYR A 72 17.69 -6.76 -0.83
CA TYR A 72 17.65 -5.33 -0.60
C TYR A 72 18.83 -4.88 0.29
N ARG A 73 19.80 -4.19 -0.32
CA ARG A 73 20.96 -3.59 0.34
C ARG A 73 20.83 -2.07 0.44
N ARG A 74 19.67 -1.57 0.88
CA ARG A 74 19.40 -0.11 1.01
C ARG A 74 19.63 0.64 -0.30
N SER A 75 19.20 0.04 -1.42
CA SER A 75 19.27 0.68 -2.72
C SER A 75 18.21 1.78 -2.77
N TRP A 76 18.65 3.03 -2.84
CA TRP A 76 17.78 4.19 -2.95
C TRP A 76 16.94 4.14 -4.24
N GLY A 77 17.52 3.68 -5.36
CA GLY A 77 16.83 3.59 -6.65
C GLY A 77 15.65 2.63 -6.64
N ARG A 78 15.76 1.49 -5.94
CA ARG A 78 14.66 0.51 -5.82
C ARG A 78 13.52 1.04 -4.94
N ALA A 79 13.86 1.73 -3.85
CA ALA A 79 12.87 2.37 -3.00
C ALA A 79 12.19 3.55 -3.69
N LEU A 80 12.95 4.35 -4.46
CA LEU A 80 12.40 5.42 -5.27
C LEU A 80 11.48 4.87 -6.37
N GLY A 81 11.86 3.78 -7.03
CA GLY A 81 10.99 3.12 -8.00
C GLY A 81 9.67 2.66 -7.38
N ALA A 82 9.71 2.00 -6.21
CA ALA A 82 8.51 1.61 -5.48
C ALA A 82 7.65 2.81 -5.08
N ALA A 83 8.29 3.90 -4.64
CA ALA A 83 7.61 5.15 -4.32
C ALA A 83 6.93 5.77 -5.55
N LEU A 84 7.62 5.86 -6.70
CA LEU A 84 7.04 6.40 -7.93
C LEU A 84 5.86 5.56 -8.42
N ALA A 85 5.97 4.23 -8.36
CA ALA A 85 4.84 3.36 -8.67
C ALA A 85 3.67 3.57 -7.69
N GLY A 86 3.97 3.75 -6.40
CA GLY A 86 2.98 4.11 -5.39
C GLY A 86 2.30 5.46 -5.66
N VAL A 87 3.05 6.48 -6.11
CA VAL A 87 2.49 7.77 -6.53
C VAL A 87 1.53 7.60 -7.70
N VAL A 88 1.92 6.84 -8.73
CA VAL A 88 1.05 6.57 -9.89
C VAL A 88 -0.25 5.91 -9.45
N LEU A 89 -0.19 4.88 -8.60
CA LEU A 89 -1.37 4.21 -8.07
C LEU A 89 -2.22 5.14 -7.21
N THR A 90 -1.60 5.91 -6.32
CA THR A 90 -2.29 6.88 -5.44
C THR A 90 -3.04 7.93 -6.27
N VAL A 91 -2.42 8.45 -7.33
CA VAL A 91 -3.09 9.39 -8.23
C VAL A 91 -4.21 8.70 -8.99
N ALA A 92 -3.97 7.54 -9.60
CA ALA A 92 -4.95 6.81 -10.39
C ALA A 92 -6.22 6.48 -9.59
N PHE A 93 -6.07 5.93 -8.37
CA PHE A 93 -7.21 5.67 -7.49
C PHE A 93 -7.80 6.94 -6.90
N GLY A 94 -6.99 7.98 -6.68
CA GLY A 94 -7.41 9.29 -6.18
C GLY A 94 -8.42 9.98 -7.08
N LEU A 95 -8.27 9.84 -8.40
CA LEU A 95 -9.21 10.40 -9.40
C LEU A 95 -10.63 9.82 -9.27
N GLY A 96 -10.79 8.63 -8.70
CA GLY A 96 -12.09 7.97 -8.51
C GLY A 96 -12.80 8.28 -7.18
N LEU A 97 -12.18 9.03 -6.26
CA LEU A 97 -12.63 9.09 -4.87
C LEU A 97 -13.96 9.81 -4.63
N MET A 98 -14.34 10.77 -5.48
CA MET A 98 -15.48 11.67 -5.21
C MET A 98 -16.82 10.95 -4.98
N HIS A 99 -17.00 9.75 -5.54
CA HIS A 99 -18.20 8.93 -5.38
C HIS A 99 -17.87 7.51 -4.94
N SER A 100 -16.69 7.32 -4.34
CA SER A 100 -16.19 6.00 -4.00
C SER A 100 -16.76 5.50 -2.68
N PRO A 101 -17.15 4.22 -2.58
CA PRO A 101 -17.51 3.60 -1.31
C PRO A 101 -16.35 3.65 -0.29
N PRO A 102 -16.64 3.54 1.01
CA PRO A 102 -15.63 3.65 2.07
C PRO A 102 -14.43 2.69 1.93
N HIS A 103 -14.65 1.46 1.44
CA HIS A 103 -13.57 0.48 1.25
C HIS A 103 -12.58 0.89 0.15
N VAL A 104 -13.01 1.62 -0.87
CA VAL A 104 -12.12 2.17 -1.90
C VAL A 104 -11.29 3.32 -1.33
N TYR A 105 -11.90 4.16 -0.48
CA TYR A 105 -11.17 5.21 0.23
C TYR A 105 -10.12 4.64 1.19
N ALA A 106 -10.45 3.56 1.90
CA ALA A 106 -9.50 2.85 2.78
C ALA A 106 -8.32 2.26 2.00
N HIS A 107 -8.57 1.64 0.84
CA HIS A 107 -7.51 1.20 -0.08
C HIS A 107 -6.62 2.37 -0.52
N TRP A 108 -7.22 3.50 -0.89
CA TRP A 108 -6.48 4.69 -1.30
C TRP A 108 -5.57 5.23 -0.18
N LEU A 109 -6.07 5.32 1.05
CA LEU A 109 -5.26 5.72 2.21
C LEU A 109 -4.11 4.75 2.45
N TRP A 110 -4.36 3.45 2.29
CA TRP A 110 -3.33 2.42 2.43
C TRP A 110 -2.23 2.59 1.38
N VAL A 111 -2.56 2.79 0.09
CA VAL A 111 -1.54 2.97 -0.95
C VAL A 111 -0.79 4.30 -0.81
N ALA A 112 -1.49 5.37 -0.38
CA ALA A 112 -0.85 6.65 -0.05
C ALA A 112 0.14 6.48 1.12
N GLY A 113 -0.25 5.79 2.18
CA GLY A 113 0.61 5.49 3.32
C GLY A 113 1.83 4.66 2.93
N ALA A 114 1.65 3.61 2.13
CA ALA A 114 2.75 2.80 1.60
C ALA A 114 3.71 3.64 0.74
N THR A 115 3.16 4.54 -0.09
CA THR A 115 3.95 5.48 -0.91
C THR A 115 4.82 6.38 -0.05
N VAL A 116 4.27 6.98 1.01
CA VAL A 116 5.06 7.80 1.96
C VAL A 116 6.15 6.97 2.62
N ALA A 117 5.86 5.73 3.03
CA ALA A 117 6.85 4.84 3.61
C ALA A 117 7.99 4.51 2.62
N PHE A 118 7.68 4.27 1.35
CA PHE A 118 8.70 4.03 0.32
C PHE A 118 9.54 5.28 0.01
N LEU A 119 8.92 6.47 -0.01
CA LEU A 119 9.65 7.74 -0.14
C LEU A 119 10.62 7.93 1.03
N ALA A 120 10.15 7.73 2.27
CA ALA A 120 11.00 7.80 3.45
C ALA A 120 12.15 6.79 3.39
N LEU A 121 11.89 5.56 2.93
CA LEU A 121 12.91 4.54 2.73
C LEU A 121 13.94 4.94 1.66
N ALA A 122 13.49 5.56 0.57
CA ALA A 122 14.35 6.06 -0.51
C ALA A 122 15.28 7.17 0.00
N VAL A 123 14.72 8.14 0.72
CA VAL A 123 15.47 9.24 1.34
C VAL A 123 16.49 8.70 2.34
N ALA A 124 16.07 7.83 3.27
CA ALA A 124 16.98 7.23 4.26
C ALA A 124 18.12 6.44 3.61
N SER A 125 17.82 5.73 2.52
CA SER A 125 18.81 4.99 1.74
C SER A 125 19.81 5.91 1.03
N ALA A 126 19.33 7.02 0.44
CA ALA A 126 20.17 8.00 -0.23
C ALA A 126 21.09 8.75 0.75
N VAL A 127 20.55 9.20 1.88
CA VAL A 127 21.31 9.86 2.95
C VAL A 127 22.44 8.96 3.45
N ARG A 128 22.15 7.67 3.67
CA ARG A 128 23.17 6.73 4.14
C ARG A 128 24.23 6.40 3.09
N ALA A 129 23.85 6.33 1.81
CA ALA A 129 24.80 6.16 0.71
C ALA A 129 25.79 7.33 0.67
N ARG A 130 25.33 8.57 0.88
CA ARG A 130 26.18 9.77 0.93
C ARG A 130 27.11 9.82 2.14
N MET A 131 26.67 9.30 3.30
CA MET A 131 27.47 9.32 4.54
C MET A 131 28.48 8.17 4.64
N SER A 132 28.45 7.20 3.72
CA SER A 132 29.42 6.10 3.73
C SER A 132 30.70 6.57 3.01
N PRO A 133 31.89 6.45 3.63
CA PRO A 133 33.14 6.88 2.99
C PRO A 133 33.37 6.08 1.70
N PRO A 134 33.96 6.69 0.65
CA PRO A 134 34.38 5.94 -0.53
C PRO A 134 35.35 4.85 -0.09
N LEU A 135 35.12 3.62 -0.55
CA LEU A 135 36.06 2.52 -0.32
C LEU A 135 37.37 2.91 -1.00
N ALA A 136 38.41 3.11 -0.18
CA ALA A 136 39.78 3.34 -0.62
C ALA A 136 40.37 2.11 -1.31
#